data_AF-A0A845FCN4-F1
#
_entry.id   AF-A0A845FCN4-F1
#
_cell.length_a   1.000
_cell.length_b   1.000
_cell.length_c   1.000
_cell.angle_alpha   90.00
_cell.angle_beta   90.00
_cell.angle_gamma   90.00
#
_symmetry.space_group_name_H-M   'P 1'
#
loop_
_entity.id
_entity.type
_entity.pdbx_description
1 polymer ?
#
loop_
_entity_poly.entity_id
_entity_poly.type
_entity_poly.pdbx_seq_one_letter_code
_entity_poly.pdbx_strand_id
1 'polypeptide(L)' 'MPSIISGIIFVVGLLSYYWFFFVEYGAIVTVIITFLCGLFGGAIALGTKKRKLVTMHALLILSPYLLLLVIKIF' A
#
# COMPACT_ATOMS: atom_id res chain seq x y z
N MET A 1 -14.90 -14.02 2.64
CA MET A 1 -13.50 -14.49 2.79
C MET A 1 -12.50 -13.64 2.01
N PRO A 2 -12.58 -13.48 0.67
CA PRO A 2 -11.57 -12.72 -0.10
C PRO A 2 -11.41 -11.24 0.33
N SER A 3 -12.48 -10.60 0.81
CA SER A 3 -12.39 -9.24 1.36
C SER A 3 -11.59 -9.13 2.65
N ILE A 4 -11.54 -10.20 3.46
CA ILE A 4 -10.74 -10.23 4.71
C ILE A 4 -9.26 -10.34 4.34
N ILE A 5 -8.94 -11.22 3.39
CA ILE A 5 -7.57 -11.40 2.87
C ILE A 5 -7.05 -10.09 2.28
N SER A 6 -7.84 -9.43 1.43
CA SER A 6 -7.52 -8.11 0.88
C SER A 6 -7.34 -7.06 1.99
N GLY A 7 -8.15 -7.09 3.05
CA GLY A 7 -7.98 -6.24 4.22
C GLY A 7 -6.66 -6.48 4.98
N ILE A 8 -6.25 -7.74 5.16
CA ILE A 8 -4.97 -8.08 5.80
C ILE A 8 -3.81 -7.57 4.95
N ILE A 9 -3.85 -7.79 3.63
CA ILE A 9 -2.81 -7.30 2.69
C ILE A 9 -2.70 -5.77 2.77
N PHE A 10 -3.82 -5.06 2.84
CA PHE A 10 -3.83 -3.62 3.01
C PHE A 10 -3.13 -3.17 4.30
N VAL A 11 -3.42 -3.84 5.42
CA VAL A 11 -2.79 -3.54 6.72
C VAL A 11 -1.28 -3.82 6.68
N VAL A 12 -0.84 -4.91 6.04
CA VAL A 12 0.59 -5.21 5.85
C VAL A 12 1.28 -4.10 5.04
N GLY A 13 0.64 -3.62 3.97
CA GLY A 13 1.15 -2.50 3.20
C GLY A 13 1.27 -1.22 4.03
N LEU A 14 0.31 -0.94 4.92
CA LEU A 14 0.39 0.21 5.84
C LEU A 14 1.51 0.05 6.87
N LEU A 15 1.69 -1.14 7.44
CA LEU A 15 2.80 -1.38 8.38
C LEU A 15 4.17 -1.19 7.72
N SER A 16 4.25 -1.32 6.39
CA SER A 16 5.52 -1.13 5.70
C SER A 16 6.09 0.28 5.78
N TYR A 17 5.28 1.28 6.17
CA TYR A 17 5.75 2.62 6.49
C TYR A 17 6.63 2.70 7.72
N TYR A 18 6.58 1.70 8.61
CA TYR A 18 7.54 1.63 9.72
C TYR A 18 8.97 1.55 9.18
N TRP A 19 9.23 0.70 8.19
CA TRP A 19 10.57 0.60 7.60
C TRP A 19 11.02 1.88 6.93
N PHE A 20 10.10 2.71 6.41
CA PHE A 20 10.43 4.01 5.82
C PHE A 20 11.24 4.91 6.76
N PHE A 21 10.88 4.96 8.05
CA PHE A 21 11.48 5.87 9.02
C PHE A 21 12.71 5.30 9.75
N PHE A 22 12.83 3.98 9.84
CA PHE A 22 13.82 3.34 10.70
C PHE A 22 14.93 2.59 9.95
N VAL A 23 14.85 2.47 8.62
CA VAL A 23 15.81 1.71 7.80
C VAL A 23 16.39 2.60 6.69
N GLU A 24 17.69 2.51 6.43
CA GLU A 24 18.38 3.31 5.39
C GLU A 24 17.78 3.14 3.99
N TYR A 25 17.40 1.91 3.63
CA TYR A 25 16.70 1.61 2.37
C TYR A 25 15.17 1.59 2.53
N GLY A 26 14.66 2.17 3.62
CA GLY A 26 13.26 2.17 4.01
C GLY A 26 12.34 2.67 2.91
N ALA A 27 12.70 3.76 2.25
CA ALA A 27 11.94 4.32 1.14
C ALA A 27 11.68 3.33 0.01
N ILE A 28 12.72 2.63 -0.45
CA ILE A 28 12.63 1.66 -1.54
C ILE A 28 11.81 0.45 -1.09
N VAL A 29 12.07 -0.05 0.12
CA VAL A 29 11.35 -1.20 0.70
C VAL A 29 9.86 -0.89 0.83
N THR A 30 9.49 0.26 1.37
CA THR A 30 8.10 0.69 1.51
C THR A 30 7.41 0.82 0.15
N VAL A 31 8.06 1.43 -0.86
CA VAL A 31 7.50 1.53 -2.22
C VAL A 31 7.20 0.16 -2.82
N ILE A 32 8.14 -0.79 -2.71
CA ILE A 32 7.96 -2.14 -3.25
C ILE A 32 6.83 -2.88 -2.52
N ILE A 33 6.82 -2.85 -1.18
CA ILE A 33 5.82 -3.57 -0.39
C ILE A 33 4.42 -2.99 -0.60
N THR A 34 4.27 -1.67 -0.56
CA THR A 34 2.97 -1.00 -0.81
C THR A 34 2.48 -1.24 -2.24
N PHE A 35 3.37 -1.26 -3.23
CA PHE A 35 3.02 -1.60 -4.62
C PHE A 35 2.51 -3.04 -4.73
N LEU A 36 3.23 -4.02 -4.17
CA LEU A 36 2.81 -5.43 -4.19
C LEU A 36 1.48 -5.63 -3.43
N CYS A 37 1.36 -5.05 -2.23
CA CYS A 37 0.13 -5.16 -1.44
C CYS A 37 -1.06 -4.51 -2.15
N GLY A 38 -0.86 -3.32 -2.72
CA GLY A 38 -1.86 -2.63 -3.51
C GLY A 38 -2.30 -3.42 -4.74
N LEU A 39 -1.35 -4.01 -5.48
CA LEU A 39 -1.62 -4.80 -6.67
C LEU A 39 -2.39 -6.09 -6.34
N PHE A 40 -1.87 -6.92 -5.44
CA PHE A 40 -2.49 -8.20 -5.09
C PHE A 40 -3.80 -8.02 -4.31
N GLY A 41 -3.80 -7.15 -3.30
CA GLY A 41 -4.99 -6.87 -2.51
C GLY A 41 -6.06 -6.15 -3.33
N GLY A 42 -5.66 -5.29 -4.28
CA GLY A 42 -6.54 -4.62 -5.23
C GLY A 42 -7.16 -5.58 -6.24
N ALA A 43 -6.39 -6.53 -6.78
CA ALA A 43 -6.90 -7.58 -7.67
C ALA A 43 -7.94 -8.46 -6.97
N ILE A 44 -7.67 -8.87 -5.72
CA ILE A 44 -8.63 -9.62 -4.89
C ILE A 44 -9.88 -8.77 -4.62
N ALA A 45 -9.71 -7.49 -4.29
CA ALA A 45 -10.82 -6.56 -4.07
C ALA A 45 -11.70 -6.40 -5.32
N LEU A 46 -11.09 -6.32 -6.51
CA LEU A 46 -11.78 -6.20 -7.80
C LEU A 46 -12.72 -7.39 -8.02
N GLY A 47 -12.24 -8.62 -7.73
CA GLY A 47 -13.03 -9.85 -7.80
C GLY A 47 -14.23 -9.87 -6.84
N THR A 48 -14.17 -9.14 -5.72
CA THR A 48 -15.29 -9.05 -4.76
C THR A 48 -16.31 -7.96 -5.08
N LYS A 49 -16.16 -7.21 -6.19
CA LYS A 49 -16.99 -6.05 -6.59
C LYS A 49 -17.10 -4.94 -5.54
N LYS A 50 -16.22 -4.92 -4.52
CA LYS A 50 -16.20 -3.89 -3.48
C LYS A 50 -15.35 -2.69 -3.92
N ARG A 51 -15.97 -1.75 -4.64
CA ARG A 51 -15.30 -0.55 -5.19
C ARG A 51 -14.50 0.23 -4.15
N LYS A 52 -15.03 0.37 -2.92
CA LYS A 52 -14.34 1.05 -1.81
C LYS A 52 -13.00 0.38 -1.45
N LEU A 53 -12.94 -0.95 -1.50
CA LEU A 53 -11.73 -1.69 -1.17
C LEU A 53 -10.69 -1.57 -2.29
N VAL A 54 -11.15 -1.54 -3.55
CA VAL A 54 -10.29 -1.30 -4.72
C VAL A 54 -9.68 0.09 -4.66
N THR A 55 -10.47 1.13 -4.36
CA THR A 55 -9.93 2.50 -4.23
C THR A 55 -8.94 2.60 -3.07
N MET A 56 -9.19 1.96 -1.93
CA MET A 56 -8.21 1.93 -0.83
C MET A 56 -6.86 1.35 -1.27
N HIS A 57 -6.86 0.27 -2.06
CA HIS A 57 -5.62 -0.32 -2.56
C HIS A 57 -4.94 0.56 -3.61
N ALA A 58 -5.70 1.23 -4.48
CA ALA A 58 -5.14 2.21 -5.39
C ALA A 58 -4.49 3.39 -4.64
N LEU A 59 -5.11 3.87 -3.55
CA LEU A 59 -4.53 4.89 -2.68
C LEU A 59 -3.26 4.38 -1.98
N LEU A 60 -3.21 3.11 -1.57
CA LEU A 60 -2.03 2.49 -0.97
C LEU A 60 -0.83 2.45 -1.93
N ILE A 61 -1.08 2.26 -3.23
CA ILE A 61 -0.03 2.33 -4.25
C ILE A 61 0.47 3.77 -4.39
N LEU A 62 -0.44 4.75 -4.33
CA LEU A 62 -0.11 6.16 -4.51
C LEU A 62 0.58 6.79 -3.28
N SER A 63 0.29 6.28 -2.09
CA SER A 63 0.72 6.85 -0.82
C SER A 63 2.24 6.99 -0.65
N PRO A 64 3.12 6.06 -1.06
CA PRO A 64 4.58 6.26 -0.91
C PRO A 64 5.09 7.36 -1.83
N TYR A 65 4.50 7.53 -3.02
CA TYR A 65 4.88 8.60 -3.95
C TYR A 65 4.49 9.98 -3.42
N LEU A 66 3.30 10.09 -2.82
CA LEU A 66 2.87 11.31 -2.13
C LEU A 66 3.83 11.66 -0.99
N LEU A 67 4.22 10.67 -0.19
CA LEU A 67 5.14 10.87 0.93
C LEU A 67 6.54 11.31 0.45
N LEU A 68 7.07 10.66 -0.60
CA LEU A 68 8.34 11.06 -1.22
C LEU A 68 8.30 12.47 -1.80
N LEU A 69 7.17 12.85 -2.40
CA LEU A 69 6.98 14.19 -2.95
C LEU A 69 6.97 15.25 -1.85
N VAL A 70 6.30 14.99 -0.73
CA VAL A 70 6.31 15.89 0.44
C VAL A 70 7.71 16.06 1.01
N ILE A 71 8.47 14.97 1.17
CA ILE A 71 9.83 15.03 1.69
C ILE A 71 10.78 15.77 0.75
N LYS A 72 10.63 15.62 -0.57
CA LYS A 72 11.50 16.29 -1.54
C LYS A 72 11.23 17.79 -1.68
N ILE A 73 10.05 18.25 -1.24
CA ILE A 73 9.64 19.65 -1.24
C ILE A 73 10.14 20.40 0.00
N PHE A 74 10.33 19.69 1.12
CA PHE A 74 10.88 20.23 2.37
C PHE A 74 12.41 20.14 2.41
#